data_AF-A0A093J3L6-F1
#
_entry.id   AF-A0A093J3L6-F1
#
_cell.length_a   1.000
_cell.length_b   1.000
_cell.length_c   1.000
_cell.angle_alpha   90.00
_cell.angle_beta   90.00
_cell.angle_gamma   90.00
#
_symmetry.space_group_name_H-M   'P 1'
#
loop_
_entity.id
_entity.type
_entity.pdbx_description
1 polymer ?
#
loop_
_entity_poly.entity_id
_entity_poly.type
_entity_poly.pdbx_seq_one_letter_code
_entity_poly.pdbx_strand_id
1 'polypeptide(L)'
;MCDMGGLDNLIANTAYLQARKSGDGDTKEMQKRRKSLTLPRIDQCSEVRQSVVADYDSICEQQPIGKKIFRDFLETVSEYLVARDFLDEVSNWELAEDNIKSSTMENMITNFLKAGSKNYLAFMSSDLASKCQAATAKDYESIMQLAKEETKLFLKGKPFQDFQTSPFYDKFLQWKVFEKQPVTEKYFYEFRVLGKGGFGEVCAIQVKNTGKMYACKKLDKKRLKKKSGEKMALLEKEILEKVNSPFIVTLAYAYESKSHLCLVMSLMNGGDLKYHIYNVGERGLEMNRVIYYSAQITCGILHLHSIKIVYRDMKPENVLLDDNGNCRLSDLGLAVQVKEGKSITQRVSTN
;
A
#
# COMPACT_ATOMS: atom_id res chain seq x y z
N MET A 1 -38.70 -0.31 -30.52
CA MET A 1 -38.14 0.13 -29.23
C MET A 1 -36.66 -0.21 -29.26
N CYS A 2 -35.78 0.78 -29.38
CA CYS A 2 -34.34 0.55 -29.24
C CYS A 2 -34.09 0.02 -27.82
N ASP A 3 -33.29 -1.04 -27.71
CA ASP A 3 -32.86 -1.60 -26.43
C ASP A 3 -31.95 -0.59 -25.71
N MET A 4 -32.58 0.36 -25.01
CA MET A 4 -31.92 1.44 -24.27
C MET A 4 -30.92 0.86 -23.24
N GLY A 5 -31.21 -0.33 -22.68
CA GLY A 5 -30.30 -1.00 -21.75
C GLY A 5 -29.02 -1.50 -22.41
N GLY A 6 -29.08 -1.95 -23.66
CA GLY A 6 -27.89 -2.32 -24.45
C GLY A 6 -27.01 -1.12 -24.78
N LEU A 7 -27.62 0.01 -25.17
CA LEU A 7 -26.90 1.23 -25.50
C LEU A 7 -26.23 1.86 -24.27
N ASP A 8 -26.94 1.94 -23.14
CA ASP A 8 -26.39 2.48 -21.89
C ASP A 8 -25.18 1.65 -21.40
N ASN A 9 -25.25 0.32 -21.50
CA ASN A 9 -24.13 -0.56 -21.16
C ASN A 9 -22.93 -0.35 -22.10
N LEU A 10 -23.16 -0.18 -23.40
CA LEU A 10 -22.10 0.07 -24.37
C LEU A 10 -21.42 1.43 -24.12
N ILE A 11 -22.19 2.47 -23.82
CA ILE A 11 -21.68 3.80 -23.47
C ILE A 11 -20.84 3.72 -22.19
N ALA A 12 -21.36 3.08 -21.13
CA ALA A 12 -20.65 2.92 -19.87
C ALA A 12 -19.34 2.13 -20.03
N ASN A 13 -19.35 1.06 -20.83
CA ASN A 13 -18.15 0.27 -21.12
C ASN A 13 -17.12 1.05 -21.96
N THR A 14 -17.57 1.80 -22.96
CA THR A 14 -16.69 2.63 -23.79
C THR A 14 -16.01 3.71 -22.96
N ALA A 15 -16.79 4.44 -22.15
CA ALA A 15 -16.28 5.47 -21.25
C ALA A 15 -15.28 4.90 -20.23
N TYR A 16 -15.58 3.71 -19.68
CA TYR A 16 -14.68 3.01 -18.77
C TYR A 16 -13.34 2.63 -19.43
N LEU A 17 -13.38 2.08 -20.65
CA LEU A 17 -12.17 1.69 -21.38
C LEU A 17 -11.33 2.92 -21.77
N GLN A 18 -11.95 4.04 -22.12
CA GLN A 18 -11.25 5.31 -22.35
C GLN A 18 -10.58 5.81 -21.07
N ALA A 19 -11.29 5.80 -19.93
CA ALA A 19 -10.74 6.22 -18.64
C ALA A 19 -9.53 5.35 -18.22
N ARG A 20 -9.57 4.03 -18.50
CA ARG A 20 -8.41 3.13 -18.28
C ARG A 20 -7.20 3.55 -19.10
N LYS A 21 -7.37 3.88 -20.39
CA LYS A 21 -6.27 4.31 -21.26
C LYS A 21 -5.67 5.65 -20.85
N SER A 22 -6.49 6.54 -20.26
CA SER A 22 -6.04 7.88 -19.82
C SER A 22 -5.16 7.89 -18.56
N GLY A 23 -5.17 6.81 -17.77
CA GLY A 23 -4.49 6.75 -16.47
C GLY A 23 -2.96 6.82 -16.53
N ASP A 24 -2.34 6.34 -17.61
CA ASP A 24 -0.89 6.16 -17.70
C ASP A 24 -0.20 7.03 -18.78
N GLY A 25 -0.92 7.93 -19.48
CA GLY A 25 -0.37 8.55 -20.69
C GLY A 25 -0.66 10.02 -20.97
N ASP A 26 -1.76 10.61 -20.49
CA ASP A 26 -2.10 12.00 -20.84
C ASP A 26 -1.55 13.00 -19.81
N THR A 27 -0.26 13.33 -19.95
CA THR A 27 0.43 14.28 -19.08
C THR A 27 -0.25 15.65 -19.05
N LYS A 28 -0.87 16.09 -20.15
CA LYS A 28 -1.56 17.39 -20.23
C LYS A 28 -2.86 17.37 -19.43
N GLU A 29 -3.64 16.29 -19.53
CA GLU A 29 -4.85 16.14 -18.75
C GLU A 29 -4.54 16.03 -17.25
N MET A 30 -3.51 15.26 -16.88
CA MET A 30 -3.03 15.18 -15.49
C MET A 30 -2.56 16.54 -14.96
N GLN A 31 -1.82 17.33 -15.76
CA GLN A 31 -1.41 18.69 -15.37
C GLN A 31 -2.62 19.59 -15.14
N LYS A 32 -3.65 19.54 -16.01
CA LYS A 32 -4.89 20.31 -15.83
C LYS A 32 -5.62 19.92 -14.54
N ARG A 33 -5.70 18.62 -14.23
CA ARG A 33 -6.33 18.10 -13.00
C ARG A 33 -5.52 18.45 -11.74
N ARG A 34 -4.18 18.49 -11.83
CA ARG A 34 -3.30 18.89 -10.72
C ARG A 34 -3.28 20.39 -10.45
N LYS A 35 -3.56 21.25 -11.43
CA LYS A 35 -3.64 22.71 -11.23
C LYS A 35 -4.71 23.12 -10.20
N SER A 36 -5.71 22.28 -9.93
CA SER A 36 -6.69 22.53 -8.86
C SER A 36 -6.22 22.09 -7.47
N LEU A 37 -5.09 21.37 -7.37
CA LEU A 37 -4.51 20.93 -6.11
C LEU A 37 -3.57 22.02 -5.59
N THR A 38 -4.04 22.77 -4.60
CA THR A 38 -3.21 23.73 -3.85
C THR A 38 -2.97 23.19 -2.45
N LEU A 39 -1.71 23.18 -2.04
CA LEU A 39 -1.38 22.81 -0.67
C LEU A 39 -1.86 23.92 0.28
N PRO A 40 -2.42 23.55 1.45
CA PRO A 40 -2.75 24.49 2.51
C PRO A 40 -1.56 25.37 2.89
N ARG A 41 -1.82 26.57 3.41
CA ARG A 41 -0.74 27.44 3.91
C ARG A 41 -0.17 26.87 5.23
N ILE A 42 1.06 27.26 5.58
CA ILE A 42 1.77 26.71 6.75
C ILE A 42 1.06 27.06 8.08
N ASP A 43 0.45 28.25 8.16
CA ASP A 43 -0.37 28.69 9.30
C ASP A 43 -1.57 27.77 9.57
N GLN A 44 -2.13 27.15 8.52
CA GLN A 44 -3.22 26.17 8.60
C GLN A 44 -2.78 24.79 9.09
N CYS A 45 -1.47 24.57 9.32
CA CYS A 45 -0.92 23.28 9.72
C CYS A 45 -0.75 23.12 11.24
N SER A 46 -1.05 24.16 12.04
CA SER A 46 -0.82 24.19 13.49
C SER A 46 -1.54 23.07 14.24
N GLU A 47 -2.82 22.82 13.94
CA GLU A 47 -3.61 21.74 14.53
C GLU A 47 -3.03 20.36 14.17
N VAL A 48 -2.66 20.17 12.90
CA VAL A 48 -2.08 18.90 12.45
C VAL A 48 -0.73 18.64 13.12
N ARG A 49 0.11 19.66 13.27
CA ARG A 49 1.40 19.58 13.97
C ARG A 49 1.27 19.11 15.41
N GLN A 50 0.18 19.48 16.11
CA GLN A 50 -0.09 19.00 17.48
C GLN A 50 -0.66 17.58 17.51
N SER A 51 -1.47 17.21 16.51
CA SER A 51 -2.14 15.90 16.47
C SER A 51 -1.28 14.75 15.94
N VAL A 52 -0.27 15.05 15.11
CA VAL A 52 0.57 14.03 14.47
C VAL A 52 1.62 13.55 15.46
N VAL A 53 1.57 12.26 15.79
CA VAL A 53 2.60 11.63 16.62
C VAL A 53 3.93 11.64 15.86
N ALA A 54 4.95 12.18 16.51
CA ALA A 54 6.33 12.28 16.03
C ALA A 54 7.05 10.91 16.08
N ASP A 55 6.57 9.95 15.31
CA ASP A 55 7.14 8.60 15.22
C ASP A 55 7.88 8.41 13.89
N TYR A 56 9.16 8.05 13.96
CA TYR A 56 10.01 7.86 12.78
C TYR A 56 9.47 6.75 11.88
N ASP A 57 9.15 5.58 12.45
CA ASP A 57 8.75 4.42 11.65
C ASP A 57 7.43 4.72 10.90
N SER A 58 6.49 5.40 11.56
CA SER A 58 5.25 5.85 10.93
C SER A 58 5.48 6.88 9.83
N ILE A 59 6.25 7.94 10.09
CA ILE A 59 6.38 9.09 9.16
C ILE A 59 7.36 8.78 8.03
N CYS A 60 8.54 8.27 8.35
CA CYS A 60 9.67 8.15 7.43
C CYS A 60 9.76 6.77 6.76
N GLU A 61 9.10 5.73 7.28
CA GLU A 61 9.13 4.39 6.66
C GLU A 61 7.78 3.96 6.09
N GLN A 62 6.69 4.10 6.87
CA GLN A 62 5.38 3.59 6.48
C GLN A 62 4.61 4.52 5.55
N GLN A 63 4.71 5.84 5.75
CA GLN A 63 3.99 6.82 4.95
C GLN A 63 4.78 7.22 3.69
N PRO A 64 4.31 6.93 2.46
CA PRO A 64 5.11 7.13 1.25
C PRO A 64 5.54 8.58 1.00
N ILE A 65 4.67 9.55 1.29
CA ILE A 65 4.99 10.98 1.15
C ILE A 65 6.00 11.41 2.20
N GLY A 66 5.83 10.97 3.46
CA GLY A 66 6.77 11.28 4.53
C GLY A 66 8.15 10.68 4.26
N LYS A 67 8.21 9.39 3.88
CA LYS A 67 9.43 8.71 3.43
C LYS A 67 10.14 9.45 2.30
N LYS A 68 9.39 9.86 1.26
CA LYS A 68 9.97 10.60 0.13
C LYS A 68 10.54 11.94 0.59
N ILE A 69 9.76 12.74 1.32
CA ILE A 69 10.19 14.07 1.78
C ILE A 69 11.37 13.97 2.76
N PHE A 70 11.40 12.95 3.62
CA PHE A 70 12.53 12.69 4.50
C PHE A 70 13.78 12.36 3.69
N ARG A 71 13.68 11.50 2.67
CA ARG A 71 14.79 11.19 1.77
C ARG A 71 15.30 12.41 1.00
N ASP A 72 14.41 13.27 0.52
CA ASP A 72 14.76 14.55 -0.10
C ASP A 72 15.51 15.45 0.91
N PHE A 73 15.15 15.41 2.19
CA PHE A 73 15.86 16.11 3.26
C PHE A 73 17.26 15.52 3.52
N LEU A 74 17.42 14.19 3.54
CA LEU A 74 18.72 13.55 3.76
C LEU A 74 19.76 13.93 2.70
N GLU A 75 19.34 14.29 1.47
CA GLU A 75 20.24 14.78 0.43
C GLU A 75 20.92 16.12 0.77
N THR A 76 20.35 16.89 1.69
CA THR A 76 20.85 18.23 2.04
C THR A 76 22.08 18.20 2.95
N VAL A 77 22.37 17.06 3.58
CA VAL A 77 23.48 16.89 4.52
C VAL A 77 24.30 15.66 4.12
N SER A 78 25.58 15.85 3.85
CA SER A 78 26.45 14.78 3.32
C SER A 78 26.48 13.52 4.18
N GLU A 79 26.49 13.65 5.51
CA GLU A 79 26.46 12.51 6.44
C GLU A 79 25.15 11.71 6.33
N TYR A 80 24.02 12.42 6.16
CA TYR A 80 22.69 11.82 6.05
C TYR A 80 22.49 11.13 4.70
N LEU A 81 23.04 11.73 3.65
CA LEU A 81 23.07 11.17 2.31
C LEU A 81 23.80 9.82 2.30
N VAL A 82 24.98 9.73 2.92
CA VAL A 82 25.74 8.48 3.00
C VAL A 82 24.98 7.39 3.76
N ALA A 83 24.31 7.74 4.87
CA ALA A 83 23.46 6.81 5.63
C ALA A 83 22.29 6.28 4.79
N ARG A 84 21.64 7.16 4.01
CA ARG A 84 20.56 6.78 3.09
C ARG A 84 21.06 5.83 2.01
N ASP A 85 22.15 6.18 1.34
CA ASP A 85 22.71 5.43 0.22
C ASP A 85 23.15 4.03 0.67
N PHE A 86 23.72 3.92 1.88
CA PHE A 86 24.02 2.62 2.48
C PHE A 86 22.76 1.75 2.64
N LEU A 87 21.65 2.29 3.18
CA LEU A 87 20.42 1.53 3.34
C LEU A 87 19.75 1.14 2.01
N ASP A 88 19.91 1.95 0.96
CA ASP A 88 19.44 1.63 -0.38
C ASP A 88 20.24 0.44 -0.95
N GLU A 89 21.57 0.45 -0.82
CA GLU A 89 22.43 -0.66 -1.25
C GLU A 89 22.15 -1.95 -0.47
N VAL A 90 21.94 -1.86 0.85
CA VAL A 90 21.54 -3.01 1.68
C VAL A 90 20.20 -3.57 1.20
N SER A 91 19.23 -2.71 0.87
CA SER A 91 17.93 -3.15 0.36
C SER A 91 18.05 -3.84 -1.00
N ASN A 92 18.90 -3.33 -1.88
CA ASN A 92 19.19 -3.95 -3.18
C ASN A 92 19.87 -5.31 -3.01
N TRP A 93 20.80 -5.43 -2.05
CA TRP A 93 21.48 -6.67 -1.73
C TRP A 93 20.54 -7.74 -1.17
N GLU A 94 19.60 -7.37 -0.29
CA GLU A 94 18.60 -8.32 0.27
C GLU A 94 17.67 -8.89 -0.81
N LEU A 95 17.46 -8.15 -1.90
CA LEU A 95 16.62 -8.54 -3.03
C LEU A 95 17.41 -9.14 -4.21
N ALA A 96 18.74 -9.16 -4.12
CA ALA A 96 19.60 -9.64 -5.19
C ALA A 96 19.52 -11.16 -5.37
N GLU A 97 19.88 -11.65 -6.55
CA GLU A 97 20.05 -13.09 -6.79
C GLU A 97 21.30 -13.62 -6.07
N ASP A 98 21.28 -14.90 -5.67
CA ASP A 98 22.34 -15.49 -4.83
C ASP A 98 23.73 -15.49 -5.49
N ASN A 99 23.78 -15.48 -6.83
CA ASN A 99 25.02 -15.41 -7.60
C ASN A 99 25.77 -14.07 -7.48
N ILE A 100 25.10 -12.97 -7.12
CA ILE A 100 25.70 -11.63 -7.02
C ILE A 100 25.77 -11.12 -5.57
N LYS A 101 25.06 -11.73 -4.62
CA LYS A 101 25.01 -11.29 -3.22
C LYS A 101 26.39 -11.12 -2.58
N SER A 102 27.30 -12.07 -2.80
CA SER A 102 28.63 -12.04 -2.18
C SER A 102 29.48 -10.86 -2.65
N SER A 103 29.51 -10.60 -3.96
CA SER A 103 30.30 -9.49 -4.51
C SER A 103 29.71 -8.13 -4.15
N THR A 104 28.38 -7.99 -4.14
CA THR A 104 27.70 -6.77 -3.69
C THR A 104 28.01 -6.48 -2.22
N MET A 105 28.00 -7.50 -1.36
CA MET A 105 28.31 -7.36 0.07
C MET A 105 29.75 -6.88 0.32
N GLU A 106 30.73 -7.46 -0.38
CA GLU A 106 32.14 -7.05 -0.28
C GLU A 106 32.36 -5.60 -0.71
N ASN A 107 31.69 -5.19 -1.79
CA ASN A 107 31.73 -3.80 -2.27
C ASN A 107 31.13 -2.83 -1.24
N MET A 108 30.01 -3.19 -0.61
CA MET A 108 29.38 -2.36 0.43
C MET A 108 30.30 -2.18 1.64
N ILE A 109 30.92 -3.25 2.13
CA ILE A 109 31.86 -3.18 3.27
C ILE A 109 33.03 -2.25 2.94
N THR A 110 33.61 -2.40 1.76
CA THR A 110 34.74 -1.57 1.33
C THR A 110 34.35 -0.10 1.17
N ASN A 111 33.15 0.17 0.64
CA ASN A 111 32.68 1.53 0.37
C ASN A 111 32.17 2.25 1.63
N PHE A 112 31.45 1.58 2.52
CA PHE A 112 30.76 2.23 3.64
C PHE A 112 31.39 1.97 5.02
N LEU A 113 32.03 0.81 5.22
CA LEU A 113 32.49 0.39 6.55
C LEU A 113 34.00 0.48 6.74
N LYS A 114 34.78 0.61 5.66
CA LYS A 114 36.23 0.75 5.75
C LYS A 114 36.64 2.20 6.02
N ALA A 115 37.40 2.40 7.09
CA ALA A 115 37.96 3.70 7.42
C ALA A 115 38.81 4.26 6.26
N GLY A 116 38.61 5.54 5.93
CA GLY A 116 39.27 6.20 4.81
C GLY A 116 38.51 6.12 3.48
N SER A 117 37.39 5.39 3.41
CA SER A 117 36.49 5.48 2.27
C SER A 117 35.79 6.86 2.22
N LYS A 118 35.49 7.34 1.01
CA LYS A 118 34.73 8.57 0.79
C LYS A 118 33.34 8.51 1.43
N ASN A 119 32.72 7.33 1.44
CA ASN A 119 31.37 7.10 1.96
C ASN A 119 31.38 6.41 3.33
N TYR A 120 32.45 6.60 4.10
CA TYR A 120 32.58 5.97 5.41
C TYR A 120 31.48 6.44 6.38
N LEU A 121 30.80 5.49 7.03
CA LEU A 121 29.78 5.76 8.03
C LEU A 121 30.44 6.20 9.36
N ALA A 122 30.75 7.49 9.47
CA ALA A 122 31.47 8.06 10.61
C ALA A 122 30.70 7.98 11.95
N PHE A 123 29.38 7.79 11.90
CA PHE A 123 28.52 7.67 13.08
C PHE A 123 28.45 6.25 13.67
N MET A 124 29.14 5.26 13.08
CA MET A 124 29.14 3.88 13.58
C MET A 124 29.84 3.76 14.94
N SER A 125 29.38 2.80 15.74
CA SER A 125 29.98 2.50 17.04
C SER A 125 31.43 2.03 16.90
N SER A 126 32.25 2.29 17.92
CA SER A 126 33.63 1.81 17.96
C SER A 126 33.72 0.29 17.93
N ASP A 127 32.73 -0.40 18.52
CA ASP A 127 32.63 -1.87 18.51
C ASP A 127 32.44 -2.41 17.08
N LEU A 128 31.49 -1.84 16.33
CA LEU A 128 31.26 -2.23 14.93
C LEU A 128 32.46 -1.90 14.06
N ALA A 129 33.07 -0.72 14.25
CA ALA A 129 34.29 -0.35 13.53
C ALA A 129 35.45 -1.34 13.78
N SER A 130 35.63 -1.81 15.03
CA SER A 130 36.63 -2.84 15.36
C SER A 130 36.28 -4.19 14.72
N LYS A 131 35.00 -4.59 14.72
CA LYS A 131 34.55 -5.83 14.05
C LYS A 131 34.81 -5.80 12.55
N CYS A 132 34.57 -4.67 11.88
CA CYS A 132 34.85 -4.51 10.46
C CYS A 132 36.34 -4.65 10.12
N GLN A 133 37.26 -4.29 11.01
CA GLN A 133 38.71 -4.41 10.78
C GLN A 133 39.21 -5.86 10.88
N ALA A 134 38.59 -6.68 11.72
CA ALA A 134 38.96 -8.08 11.94
C ALA A 134 38.09 -9.08 11.14
N ALA A 135 37.15 -8.59 10.34
CA ALA A 135 36.13 -9.39 9.68
C ALA A 135 36.69 -10.33 8.61
N THR A 136 36.15 -11.55 8.57
CA THR A 136 36.32 -12.47 7.44
C THR A 136 35.02 -12.59 6.64
N ALA A 137 35.05 -13.26 5.48
CA ALA A 137 33.86 -13.45 4.64
C ALA A 137 32.66 -14.09 5.37
N LYS A 138 32.91 -14.86 6.43
CA LYS A 138 31.86 -15.49 7.25
C LYS A 138 31.15 -14.50 8.19
N ASP A 139 31.78 -13.36 8.48
CA ASP A 139 31.28 -12.36 9.41
C ASP A 139 30.52 -11.23 8.70
N TYR A 140 30.63 -11.15 7.37
CA TYR A 140 30.11 -10.03 6.58
C TYR A 140 28.59 -9.88 6.68
N GLU A 141 27.85 -10.98 6.70
CA GLU A 141 26.39 -10.93 6.80
C GLU A 141 25.93 -10.38 8.16
N SER A 142 26.56 -10.83 9.26
CA SER A 142 26.21 -10.34 10.61
C SER A 142 26.63 -8.89 10.81
N ILE A 143 27.80 -8.51 10.29
CA ILE A 143 28.27 -7.10 10.26
C ILE A 143 27.30 -6.23 9.46
N MET A 144 26.80 -6.70 8.32
CA MET A 144 25.85 -5.95 7.50
C MET A 144 24.53 -5.71 8.24
N GLN A 145 24.01 -6.72 8.95
CA GLN A 145 22.81 -6.57 9.76
C GLN A 145 23.01 -5.59 10.92
N LEU A 146 24.14 -5.66 11.63
CA LEU A 146 24.48 -4.71 12.69
C LEU A 146 24.61 -3.27 12.15
N ALA A 147 25.32 -3.08 11.03
CA ALA A 147 25.45 -1.79 10.38
C ALA A 147 24.10 -1.21 9.92
N LYS A 148 23.20 -2.07 9.40
CA LYS A 148 21.83 -1.72 9.05
C LYS A 148 21.04 -1.23 10.26
N GLU A 149 21.14 -1.95 11.40
CA GLU A 149 20.46 -1.59 12.65
C GLU A 149 20.99 -0.26 13.22
N GLU A 150 22.31 -0.11 13.33
CA GLU A 150 22.91 1.14 13.82
C GLU A 150 22.59 2.33 12.90
N THR A 151 22.58 2.13 11.58
CA THR A 151 22.21 3.20 10.63
C THR A 151 20.75 3.61 10.78
N LYS A 152 19.84 2.64 10.99
CA LYS A 152 18.43 2.97 11.30
C LYS A 152 18.30 3.71 12.62
N LEU A 153 19.04 3.33 13.65
CA LEU A 153 19.06 4.03 14.93
C LEU A 153 19.60 5.46 14.80
N PHE A 154 20.66 5.65 14.01
CA PHE A 154 21.19 6.96 13.69
C PHE A 154 20.12 7.82 13.03
N LEU A 155 19.47 7.36 11.94
CA LEU A 155 18.42 8.09 11.25
C LEU A 155 17.21 8.42 12.13
N LYS A 156 16.85 7.52 13.06
CA LYS A 156 15.80 7.75 14.09
C LYS A 156 16.16 8.83 15.10
N GLY A 157 17.44 9.08 15.31
CA GLY A 157 17.95 10.07 16.26
C GLY A 157 18.07 11.47 15.65
N LYS A 158 19.30 11.95 15.54
CA LYS A 158 19.62 13.33 15.15
C LYS A 158 19.05 13.75 13.79
N PRO A 159 19.14 12.95 12.71
CA PRO A 159 18.57 13.31 11.40
C PRO A 159 17.05 13.48 11.44
N PHE A 160 16.33 12.64 12.19
CA PHE A 160 14.89 12.79 12.35
C PHE A 160 14.52 14.06 13.14
N GLN A 161 15.26 14.38 14.19
CA GLN A 161 15.06 15.63 14.94
C GLN A 161 15.29 16.86 14.06
N ASP A 162 16.36 16.85 13.26
CA ASP A 162 16.65 17.93 12.32
C ASP A 162 15.56 18.06 11.26
N PHE A 163 15.10 16.92 10.73
CA PHE A 163 13.98 16.88 9.80
C PHE A 163 12.75 17.58 10.38
N GLN A 164 12.35 17.26 11.62
CA GLN A 164 11.18 17.85 12.28
C GLN A 164 11.24 19.38 12.43
N THR A 165 12.44 19.94 12.49
CA THR A 165 12.66 21.40 12.56
C THR A 165 12.84 22.05 11.19
N SER A 166 12.95 21.26 10.13
CA SER A 166 13.22 21.73 8.77
C SER A 166 11.94 22.12 8.00
N PRO A 167 12.07 22.96 6.95
CA PRO A 167 10.96 23.25 6.03
C PRO A 167 10.40 22.01 5.31
N PHE A 168 11.15 20.91 5.24
CA PHE A 168 10.65 19.66 4.65
C PHE A 168 9.54 19.07 5.51
N TYR A 169 9.64 19.16 6.84
CA TYR A 169 8.58 18.70 7.72
C TYR A 169 7.33 19.56 7.62
N ASP A 170 7.46 20.88 7.45
CA ASP A 170 6.31 21.75 7.17
C ASP A 170 5.59 21.34 5.88
N LYS A 171 6.36 21.01 4.84
CA LYS A 171 5.81 20.47 3.58
C LYS A 171 5.08 19.14 3.79
N PHE A 172 5.60 18.25 4.63
CA PHE A 172 4.91 17.02 5.03
C PHE A 172 3.59 17.34 5.75
N LEU A 173 3.57 18.29 6.69
CA LEU A 173 2.37 18.69 7.40
C LEU A 173 1.30 19.27 6.45
N GLN A 174 1.69 20.07 5.45
CA GLN A 174 0.76 20.55 4.42
C GLN A 174 0.07 19.39 3.68
N TRP A 175 0.82 18.32 3.36
CA TRP A 175 0.25 17.10 2.78
C TRP A 175 -0.70 16.38 3.74
N LYS A 176 -0.39 16.34 5.04
CA LYS A 176 -1.29 15.75 6.06
C LYS A 176 -2.57 16.55 6.23
N VAL A 177 -2.54 17.88 6.15
CA VAL A 177 -3.75 18.72 6.14
C VAL A 177 -4.58 18.44 4.88
N PHE A 178 -3.93 18.29 3.73
CA PHE A 178 -4.60 17.96 2.47
C PHE A 178 -5.25 16.56 2.51
N GLU A 179 -4.57 15.56 3.09
CA GLU A 179 -5.09 14.21 3.28
C GLU A 179 -6.36 14.18 4.16
N LYS A 180 -6.42 15.02 5.20
CA LYS A 180 -7.55 15.10 6.14
C LYS A 180 -8.80 15.81 5.59
N GLN A 181 -8.77 16.31 4.35
CA GLN A 181 -9.92 17.01 3.78
C GLN A 181 -11.13 16.06 3.63
N PRO A 182 -12.36 16.56 3.86
CA PRO A 182 -13.56 15.72 3.77
C PRO A 182 -13.74 15.09 2.38
N VAL A 183 -13.94 13.78 2.34
CA VAL A 183 -14.20 13.03 1.11
C VAL A 183 -15.70 12.83 0.93
N THR A 184 -16.22 13.16 -0.24
CA THR A 184 -17.63 12.98 -0.61
C THR A 184 -17.75 12.38 -2.01
N GLU A 185 -18.94 11.92 -2.39
CA GLU A 185 -19.23 11.41 -3.74
C GLU A 185 -18.81 12.37 -4.87
N LYS A 186 -18.75 13.69 -4.60
CA LYS A 186 -18.34 14.71 -5.56
C LYS A 186 -16.88 14.57 -6.03
N TYR A 187 -16.04 13.85 -5.27
CA TYR A 187 -14.62 13.60 -5.60
C TYR A 187 -14.40 12.56 -6.69
N PHE A 188 -15.47 11.84 -7.08
CA PHE A 188 -15.37 10.68 -7.95
C PHE A 188 -16.23 10.84 -9.21
N TYR A 189 -15.74 10.34 -10.33
CA TYR A 189 -16.58 9.95 -11.47
C TYR A 189 -16.95 8.48 -11.31
N GLU A 190 -18.22 8.15 -11.48
CA GLU A 190 -18.72 6.78 -11.46
C GLU A 190 -18.91 6.28 -12.90
N PHE A 191 -18.50 5.03 -13.13
CA PHE A 191 -18.59 4.36 -14.43
C PHE A 191 -19.58 3.20 -14.34
N ARG A 192 -19.13 1.98 -14.67
CA ARG A 192 -19.97 0.78 -14.73
C ARG A 192 -19.98 0.01 -13.41
N VAL A 193 -21.02 -0.79 -13.21
CA VAL A 193 -21.06 -1.82 -12.17
C VAL A 193 -20.13 -2.98 -12.56
N LEU A 194 -19.30 -3.40 -11.62
CA LEU A 194 -18.35 -4.51 -11.73
C LEU A 194 -18.93 -5.80 -11.14
N GLY A 195 -19.76 -5.68 -10.10
CA GLY A 195 -20.38 -6.82 -9.43
C GLY A 195 -21.51 -6.40 -8.50
N LYS A 196 -22.38 -7.35 -8.16
CA LYS A 196 -23.49 -7.15 -7.21
C LYS A 196 -23.32 -8.11 -6.03
N GLY A 197 -23.43 -7.58 -4.82
CA GLY A 197 -23.26 -8.31 -3.57
C GLY A 197 -24.51 -8.28 -2.70
N GLY A 198 -24.44 -8.98 -1.55
CA GLY A 198 -25.59 -9.13 -0.65
C GLY A 198 -26.14 -7.83 -0.05
N PHE A 199 -25.30 -6.79 0.04
CA PHE A 199 -25.62 -5.49 0.64
C PHE A 199 -25.66 -4.32 -0.35
N GLY A 200 -25.34 -4.56 -1.63
CA GLY A 200 -25.27 -3.50 -2.63
C GLY A 200 -24.47 -3.92 -3.85
N GLU A 201 -23.66 -3.02 -4.39
CA GLU A 201 -22.93 -3.23 -5.63
C GLU A 201 -21.52 -2.66 -5.57
N VAL A 202 -20.67 -3.11 -6.49
CA VAL A 202 -19.32 -2.59 -6.69
C VAL A 202 -19.29 -1.92 -8.04
N CYS A 203 -18.87 -0.66 -8.13
CA CYS A 203 -18.70 0.05 -9.39
C CYS A 203 -17.27 0.54 -9.60
N ALA A 204 -16.87 0.72 -10.86
CA ALA A 204 -15.63 1.39 -11.18
C ALA A 204 -15.78 2.90 -11.00
N ILE A 205 -14.81 3.53 -10.36
CA ILE A 205 -14.77 4.97 -10.13
C ILE A 205 -13.40 5.55 -10.49
N GLN A 206 -13.34 6.85 -10.75
CA GLN A 206 -12.11 7.60 -10.95
C GLN A 206 -12.06 8.80 -10.01
N VAL A 207 -10.93 9.00 -9.33
CA VAL A 207 -10.69 10.23 -8.56
C VAL A 207 -10.53 11.39 -9.56
N LYS A 208 -11.38 12.42 -9.45
CA LYS A 208 -11.40 13.53 -10.42
C LYS A 208 -10.05 14.22 -10.54
N ASN A 209 -9.42 14.54 -9.40
CA ASN A 209 -8.20 15.34 -9.35
C ASN A 209 -6.93 14.56 -9.74
N THR A 210 -6.92 13.23 -9.62
CA THR A 210 -5.71 12.43 -9.90
C THR A 210 -5.84 11.55 -11.13
N GLY A 211 -7.07 11.28 -11.60
CA GLY A 211 -7.31 10.33 -12.69
C GLY A 211 -7.17 8.87 -12.30
N LYS A 212 -6.84 8.58 -11.03
CA LYS A 212 -6.62 7.21 -10.59
C LYS A 212 -7.94 6.45 -10.48
N MET A 213 -7.96 5.26 -11.07
CA MET A 213 -9.10 4.35 -11.08
C MET A 213 -9.15 3.50 -9.80
N TYR A 214 -10.35 3.24 -9.31
CA TYR A 214 -10.63 2.43 -8.13
C TYR A 214 -11.93 1.63 -8.31
N ALA A 215 -12.15 0.64 -7.44
CA ALA A 215 -13.44 0.03 -7.23
C ALA A 215 -14.13 0.68 -6.02
N CYS A 216 -15.43 0.93 -6.10
CA CYS A 216 -16.23 1.46 -5.00
C CYS A 216 -17.29 0.43 -4.59
N LYS A 217 -17.12 -0.22 -3.43
CA LYS A 217 -18.13 -1.09 -2.81
C LYS A 217 -19.16 -0.20 -2.11
N LYS A 218 -20.36 -0.10 -2.69
CA LYS A 218 -21.48 0.71 -2.19
C LYS A 218 -22.43 -0.19 -1.41
N LEU A 219 -22.55 0.02 -0.12
CA LEU A 219 -23.39 -0.74 0.80
C LEU A 219 -24.66 0.07 1.12
N ASP A 220 -25.83 -0.44 0.72
CA ASP A 220 -27.11 0.25 0.95
C ASP A 220 -27.46 0.26 2.45
N LYS A 221 -27.67 1.45 3.01
CA LYS A 221 -27.93 1.65 4.45
C LYS A 221 -29.22 0.96 4.92
N LYS A 222 -30.26 0.91 4.08
CA LYS A 222 -31.52 0.22 4.42
C LYS A 222 -31.33 -1.29 4.42
N ARG A 223 -30.58 -1.84 3.45
CA ARG A 223 -30.26 -3.27 3.37
C ARG A 223 -29.36 -3.72 4.51
N LEU A 224 -28.36 -2.91 4.88
CA LEU A 224 -27.52 -3.15 6.06
C LEU A 224 -28.37 -3.27 7.31
N LYS A 225 -29.24 -2.28 7.57
CA LYS A 225 -30.15 -2.29 8.73
C LYS A 225 -31.12 -3.47 8.72
N LYS A 226 -31.69 -3.81 7.55
CA LYS A 226 -32.63 -4.94 7.42
C LYS A 226 -31.98 -6.30 7.74
N LYS A 227 -30.69 -6.45 7.43
CA LYS A 227 -29.94 -7.71 7.58
C LYS A 227 -29.00 -7.71 8.80
N SER A 228 -29.05 -6.69 9.65
CA SER A 228 -28.15 -6.50 10.80
C SER A 228 -26.65 -6.57 10.41
N GLY A 229 -26.31 -5.99 9.25
CA GLY A 229 -24.99 -6.06 8.63
C GLY A 229 -24.01 -4.95 9.05
N GLU A 230 -24.42 -4.04 9.93
CA GLU A 230 -23.65 -2.84 10.29
C GLU A 230 -22.29 -3.19 10.91
N LYS A 231 -22.27 -4.16 11.83
CA LYS A 231 -21.03 -4.63 12.47
C LYS A 231 -20.08 -5.26 11.47
N MET A 232 -20.62 -6.00 10.48
CA MET A 232 -19.83 -6.63 9.43
C MET A 232 -19.17 -5.57 8.52
N ALA A 233 -19.93 -4.55 8.12
CA ALA A 233 -19.43 -3.45 7.30
C ALA A 233 -18.35 -2.63 8.01
N LEU A 234 -18.56 -2.32 9.30
CA LEU A 234 -17.56 -1.61 10.11
C LEU A 234 -16.28 -2.43 10.26
N LEU A 235 -16.41 -3.72 10.56
CA LEU A 235 -15.27 -4.62 10.71
C LEU A 235 -14.47 -4.76 9.41
N GLU A 236 -15.14 -4.89 8.26
CA GLU A 236 -14.47 -4.93 6.95
C GLU A 236 -13.64 -3.66 6.74
N LYS A 237 -14.21 -2.48 7.02
CA LYS A 237 -13.52 -1.19 6.93
C LYS A 237 -12.30 -1.12 7.84
N GLU A 238 -12.45 -1.49 9.12
CA GLU A 238 -11.35 -1.43 10.11
C GLU A 238 -10.21 -2.39 9.77
N ILE A 239 -10.53 -3.57 9.24
CA ILE A 239 -9.51 -4.53 8.80
C ILE A 239 -8.79 -3.98 7.57
N LEU A 240 -9.52 -3.49 6.57
CA LEU A 240 -8.94 -2.93 5.36
C LEU A 240 -8.05 -1.70 5.61
N GLU A 241 -8.34 -0.90 6.64
CA GLU A 241 -7.48 0.23 7.05
C GLU A 241 -6.14 -0.23 7.64
N LYS A 242 -6.10 -1.39 8.30
CA LYS A 242 -4.87 -1.94 8.92
C LYS A 242 -4.02 -2.72 7.94
N VAL A 243 -4.63 -3.24 6.88
CA VAL A 243 -3.96 -4.11 5.91
C VAL A 243 -3.18 -3.29 4.89
N ASN A 244 -1.86 -3.48 4.87
CA ASN A 244 -0.98 -2.98 3.83
C ASN A 244 -0.16 -4.14 3.22
N SER A 245 -0.69 -4.75 2.15
CA SER A 245 -0.04 -5.88 1.46
C SER A 245 -0.29 -5.80 -0.04
N PRO A 246 0.72 -6.15 -0.88
CA PRO A 246 0.53 -6.23 -2.32
C PRO A 246 -0.43 -7.37 -2.73
N PHE A 247 -0.72 -8.32 -1.85
CA PHE A 247 -1.56 -9.50 -2.12
C PHE A 247 -2.98 -9.39 -1.53
N ILE A 248 -3.37 -8.20 -1.07
CA ILE A 248 -4.71 -7.91 -0.56
C ILE A 248 -5.16 -6.59 -1.17
N VAL A 249 -6.47 -6.46 -1.46
CA VAL A 249 -7.03 -5.18 -1.90
C VAL A 249 -6.84 -4.11 -0.81
N THR A 250 -6.42 -2.92 -1.22
CA THR A 250 -6.12 -1.82 -0.29
C THR A 250 -7.26 -0.83 -0.29
N LEU A 251 -7.70 -0.39 0.87
CA LEU A 251 -8.65 0.71 1.01
C LEU A 251 -7.93 2.05 0.85
N ALA A 252 -8.45 2.91 -0.02
CA ALA A 252 -7.96 4.25 -0.23
C ALA A 252 -8.86 5.32 0.41
N TYR A 253 -10.18 5.12 0.36
CA TYR A 253 -11.15 6.05 0.95
C TYR A 253 -12.33 5.31 1.56
N ALA A 254 -12.88 5.84 2.64
CA ALA A 254 -14.19 5.48 3.15
C ALA A 254 -15.03 6.76 3.30
N TYR A 255 -16.24 6.75 2.77
CA TYR A 255 -17.17 7.89 2.88
C TYR A 255 -18.62 7.40 2.92
N GLU A 256 -19.55 8.29 3.26
CA GLU A 256 -20.97 7.99 3.19
C GLU A 256 -21.70 8.96 2.25
N SER A 257 -22.80 8.48 1.69
CA SER A 257 -23.80 9.31 1.02
C SER A 257 -25.13 9.24 1.77
N LYS A 258 -26.17 9.88 1.22
CA LYS A 258 -27.52 9.82 1.80
C LYS A 258 -28.03 8.39 1.98
N SER A 259 -27.68 7.48 1.06
CA SER A 259 -28.24 6.12 1.00
C SER A 259 -27.21 5.00 1.15
N HIS A 260 -25.91 5.28 1.03
CA HIS A 260 -24.86 4.25 1.01
C HIS A 260 -23.71 4.55 1.96
N LEU A 261 -23.05 3.49 2.43
CA LEU A 261 -21.65 3.52 2.89
C LEU A 261 -20.76 3.07 1.74
N CYS A 262 -19.65 3.75 1.50
CA CYS A 262 -18.79 3.52 0.35
C CYS A 262 -17.36 3.20 0.78
N LEU A 263 -16.84 2.07 0.32
CA LEU A 263 -15.44 1.67 0.48
C LEU A 263 -14.76 1.74 -0.90
N VAL A 264 -13.80 2.66 -1.05
CA VAL A 264 -13.03 2.84 -2.27
C VAL A 264 -11.71 2.09 -2.15
N MET A 265 -11.53 1.07 -2.99
CA MET A 265 -10.45 0.10 -2.89
C MET A 265 -9.77 -0.15 -4.24
N SER A 266 -8.61 -0.82 -4.22
CA SER A 266 -7.88 -1.24 -5.41
C SER A 266 -8.81 -1.82 -6.48
N LEU A 267 -8.71 -1.30 -7.70
CA LEU A 267 -9.44 -1.84 -8.85
C LEU A 267 -8.72 -3.07 -9.40
N MET A 268 -9.42 -4.19 -9.49
CA MET A 268 -8.89 -5.46 -9.99
C MET A 268 -9.55 -5.80 -11.33
N ASN A 269 -8.85 -5.48 -12.43
CA ASN A 269 -9.40 -5.49 -13.78
C ASN A 269 -9.46 -6.87 -14.43
N GLY A 270 -8.70 -7.84 -13.93
CA GLY A 270 -8.59 -9.18 -14.47
C GLY A 270 -9.75 -10.10 -14.09
N GLY A 271 -10.71 -9.64 -13.28
CA GLY A 271 -11.82 -10.47 -12.79
C GLY A 271 -11.41 -11.40 -11.66
N ASP A 272 -12.33 -12.27 -11.24
CA ASP A 272 -12.12 -13.25 -10.17
C ASP A 272 -11.58 -14.59 -10.70
N LEU A 273 -10.92 -15.36 -9.81
CA LEU A 273 -10.30 -16.62 -10.18
C LEU A 273 -11.35 -17.70 -10.55
N LYS A 274 -12.59 -17.60 -10.05
CA LYS A 274 -13.66 -18.51 -10.47
C LYS A 274 -13.91 -18.38 -11.98
N TYR A 275 -14.04 -17.16 -12.50
CA TYR A 275 -14.18 -16.94 -13.93
C TYR A 275 -13.01 -17.56 -14.72
N HIS A 276 -11.78 -17.38 -14.25
CA HIS A 276 -10.60 -17.95 -14.91
C HIS A 276 -10.55 -19.48 -14.87
N ILE A 277 -11.11 -20.13 -13.84
CA ILE A 277 -11.13 -21.60 -13.73
C ILE A 277 -12.22 -22.22 -14.61
N TYR A 278 -13.39 -21.58 -14.73
CA TYR A 278 -14.57 -22.21 -15.33
C TYR A 278 -14.96 -21.65 -16.70
N ASN A 279 -14.56 -20.42 -17.03
CA ASN A 279 -15.05 -19.69 -18.20
C ASN A 279 -13.94 -19.29 -19.18
N VAL A 280 -12.67 -19.54 -18.86
CA VAL A 280 -11.53 -19.25 -19.74
C VAL A 280 -10.92 -20.57 -20.23
N GLY A 281 -11.07 -20.85 -21.52
CA GLY A 281 -10.48 -22.05 -22.14
C GLY A 281 -11.03 -23.35 -21.58
N GLU A 282 -10.16 -24.34 -21.40
CA GLU A 282 -10.50 -25.59 -20.74
C GLU A 282 -10.64 -25.41 -19.23
N ARG A 283 -11.60 -26.12 -18.62
CA ARG A 283 -11.86 -26.02 -17.19
C ARG A 283 -10.62 -26.40 -16.38
N GLY A 284 -10.13 -25.47 -15.56
CA GLY A 284 -8.96 -25.63 -14.72
C GLY A 284 -7.90 -24.56 -14.97
N LEU A 285 -6.71 -24.77 -14.40
CA LEU A 285 -5.54 -23.92 -14.60
C LEU A 285 -4.32 -24.82 -14.79
N GLU A 286 -3.41 -24.41 -15.66
CA GLU A 286 -2.11 -25.07 -15.78
C GLU A 286 -1.32 -25.01 -14.47
N MET A 287 -0.51 -26.03 -14.20
CA MET A 287 0.20 -26.17 -12.93
C MET A 287 1.07 -24.95 -12.58
N ASN A 288 1.75 -24.35 -13.56
CA ASN A 288 2.55 -23.15 -13.33
C ASN A 288 1.71 -21.97 -12.83
N ARG A 289 0.49 -21.79 -13.35
CA ARG A 289 -0.45 -20.76 -12.86
C ARG A 289 -0.96 -21.09 -11.46
N VAL A 290 -1.24 -22.37 -11.19
CA VAL A 290 -1.66 -22.84 -9.85
C VAL A 290 -0.59 -22.52 -8.82
N ILE A 291 0.68 -22.85 -9.10
CA ILE A 291 1.81 -22.55 -8.20
C ILE A 291 1.95 -21.04 -7.98
N TYR A 292 1.91 -20.26 -9.07
CA TYR A 292 2.06 -18.81 -9.02
C TYR A 292 0.97 -18.14 -8.16
N TYR A 293 -0.31 -18.45 -8.39
CA TYR A 293 -1.39 -17.89 -7.59
C TYR A 293 -1.39 -18.41 -6.15
N SER A 294 -1.05 -19.68 -5.93
CA SER A 294 -0.97 -20.25 -4.58
C SER A 294 0.11 -19.56 -3.75
N ALA A 295 1.27 -19.24 -4.34
CA ALA A 295 2.32 -18.49 -3.68
C ALA A 295 1.86 -17.07 -3.27
N GLN A 296 1.21 -16.34 -4.19
CA GLN A 296 0.70 -14.99 -3.92
C GLN A 296 -0.42 -14.99 -2.85
N ILE A 297 -1.37 -15.92 -2.95
CA ILE A 297 -2.43 -16.13 -1.94
C ILE A 297 -1.79 -16.42 -0.58
N THR A 298 -0.79 -17.30 -0.53
CA THR A 298 -0.08 -17.65 0.70
C THR A 298 0.57 -16.42 1.33
N CYS A 299 1.23 -15.56 0.55
CA CYS A 299 1.79 -14.31 1.04
C CYS A 299 0.71 -13.36 1.61
N GLY A 300 -0.46 -13.29 0.97
CA GLY A 300 -1.61 -12.53 1.50
C GLY A 300 -2.11 -13.06 2.84
N ILE A 301 -2.24 -14.38 2.97
CA ILE A 301 -2.64 -15.04 4.23
C ILE A 301 -1.59 -14.84 5.32
N LEU A 302 -0.30 -15.01 5.00
CA LEU A 302 0.80 -14.76 5.94
C LEU A 302 0.78 -13.32 6.46
N HIS A 303 0.51 -12.34 5.60
CA HIS A 303 0.35 -10.95 6.00
C HIS A 303 -0.82 -10.75 6.97
N LEU A 304 -2.00 -11.31 6.67
CA LEU A 304 -3.14 -11.22 7.60
C LEU A 304 -2.81 -11.85 8.95
N HIS A 305 -2.17 -13.02 8.94
CA HIS A 305 -1.79 -13.74 10.16
C HIS A 305 -0.74 -12.99 10.98
N SER A 306 0.22 -12.30 10.35
CA SER A 306 1.25 -11.52 11.05
C SER A 306 0.64 -10.36 11.88
N ILE A 307 -0.49 -9.81 11.42
CA ILE A 307 -1.27 -8.79 12.14
C ILE A 307 -2.47 -9.38 12.91
N LYS A 308 -2.45 -10.70 13.17
CA LYS A 308 -3.44 -11.44 13.96
C LYS A 308 -4.85 -11.38 13.38
N ILE A 309 -4.99 -11.37 12.07
CA ILE A 309 -6.28 -11.39 11.36
C ILE A 309 -6.45 -12.73 10.67
N VAL A 310 -7.60 -13.38 10.86
CA VAL A 310 -7.96 -14.63 10.16
C VAL A 310 -9.00 -14.30 9.09
N TYR A 311 -8.74 -14.70 7.84
CA TYR A 311 -9.55 -14.32 6.68
C TYR A 311 -10.94 -14.99 6.63
N ARG A 312 -11.01 -16.30 6.92
CA ARG A 312 -12.23 -17.13 7.01
C ARG A 312 -13.11 -17.28 5.76
N ASP A 313 -12.81 -16.61 4.63
CA ASP A 313 -13.62 -16.71 3.41
C ASP A 313 -12.78 -16.97 2.16
N MET A 314 -11.88 -17.97 2.23
CA MET A 314 -11.03 -18.32 1.09
C MET A 314 -11.78 -19.14 0.04
N LYS A 315 -12.00 -18.55 -1.13
CA LYS A 315 -12.63 -19.19 -2.30
C LYS A 315 -12.23 -18.48 -3.61
N PRO A 316 -12.38 -19.12 -4.79
CA PRO A 316 -11.99 -18.53 -6.07
C PRO A 316 -12.67 -17.19 -6.39
N GLU A 317 -13.91 -16.96 -5.93
CA GLU A 317 -14.64 -15.69 -6.12
C GLU A 317 -13.94 -14.49 -5.47
N ASN A 318 -13.20 -14.72 -4.38
CA ASN A 318 -12.58 -13.64 -3.62
C ASN A 318 -11.10 -13.42 -3.99
N VAL A 319 -10.56 -14.17 -4.93
CA VAL A 319 -9.22 -13.96 -5.49
C VAL A 319 -9.37 -13.18 -6.78
N LEU A 320 -8.94 -11.91 -6.78
CA LEU A 320 -9.09 -11.03 -7.95
C LEU A 320 -7.75 -10.81 -8.63
N LEU A 321 -7.75 -10.66 -9.95
CA LEU A 321 -6.55 -10.41 -10.76
C LEU A 321 -6.43 -8.93 -11.17
N ASP A 322 -5.21 -8.39 -11.16
CA ASP A 322 -4.90 -7.07 -11.70
C ASP A 322 -4.52 -7.12 -13.19
N ASP A 323 -4.20 -5.97 -13.79
CA ASP A 323 -3.82 -5.86 -15.20
C ASP A 323 -2.51 -6.59 -15.55
N ASN A 324 -1.66 -6.85 -14.54
CA ASN A 324 -0.40 -7.57 -14.70
C ASN A 324 -0.55 -9.08 -14.42
N GLY A 325 -1.77 -9.53 -14.08
CA GLY A 325 -2.05 -10.93 -13.76
C GLY A 325 -1.67 -11.35 -12.35
N ASN A 326 -1.33 -10.43 -11.44
CA ASN A 326 -1.12 -10.74 -10.02
C ASN A 326 -2.46 -10.87 -9.31
N CYS A 327 -2.53 -11.76 -8.33
CA CYS A 327 -3.73 -11.95 -7.53
C CYS A 327 -3.70 -11.18 -6.22
N ARG A 328 -4.90 -10.75 -5.78
CA ARG A 328 -5.13 -10.17 -4.46
C ARG A 328 -6.38 -10.76 -3.83
N LEU A 329 -6.32 -10.99 -2.52
CA LEU A 329 -7.48 -11.32 -1.70
C LEU A 329 -8.40 -10.12 -1.56
N SER A 330 -9.70 -10.36 -1.63
CA SER A 330 -10.77 -9.35 -1.53
C SER A 330 -11.87 -9.79 -0.56
N ASP A 331 -12.87 -8.95 -0.34
CA ASP A 331 -14.04 -9.21 0.54
C ASP A 331 -13.67 -9.73 1.95
N LEU A 332 -13.26 -8.81 2.83
CA LEU A 332 -12.86 -9.12 4.21
C LEU A 332 -14.03 -9.06 5.20
N GLY A 333 -15.28 -9.11 4.71
CA GLY A 333 -16.47 -9.02 5.55
C GLY A 333 -16.60 -10.14 6.60
N LEU A 334 -16.02 -11.31 6.33
CA LEU A 334 -15.96 -12.43 7.28
C LEU A 334 -14.61 -12.54 8.00
N ALA A 335 -13.63 -11.68 7.73
CA ALA A 335 -12.37 -11.73 8.45
C ALA A 335 -12.59 -11.41 9.94
N VAL A 336 -11.60 -11.66 10.80
CA VAL A 336 -11.69 -11.29 12.22
C VAL A 336 -10.31 -11.11 12.83
N GLN A 337 -10.17 -10.12 13.70
CA GLN A 337 -8.96 -9.94 14.49
C GLN A 337 -8.99 -10.85 15.73
N VAL A 338 -7.96 -11.70 15.85
CA VAL A 338 -7.73 -12.57 17.00
C VAL A 338 -7.02 -11.78 18.09
N LYS A 339 -7.58 -11.79 19.29
CA LYS A 339 -6.93 -11.19 20.47
C LYS A 339 -5.89 -12.18 21.02
N GLU A 340 -4.75 -11.66 21.47
CA GLU A 340 -3.66 -12.48 22.00
C GLU A 340 -4.17 -13.41 23.12
N GLY A 341 -3.80 -14.69 23.04
CA GLY A 341 -4.21 -15.72 24.01
C GLY A 341 -5.70 -16.11 23.99
N LYS A 342 -6.50 -15.62 23.03
CA LYS A 342 -7.93 -15.96 22.92
C LYS A 342 -8.23 -16.78 21.67
N SER A 343 -9.02 -17.84 21.83
CA SER A 343 -9.63 -18.55 20.71
C SER A 343 -10.90 -17.84 20.23
N ILE A 344 -11.24 -18.03 18.95
CA ILE A 344 -12.50 -17.56 18.36
C ILE A 344 -13.35 -18.77 18.02
N THR A 345 -14.54 -18.84 18.62
CA THR A 345 -15.53 -19.88 18.36
C THR A 345 -16.78 -19.26 17.75
N GLN A 346 -16.70 -18.96 16.45
CA GLN A 346 -17.83 -18.42 15.68
C GLN A 346 -17.94 -19.16 14.36
N ARG A 347 -19.08 -19.83 14.13
CA ARG A 347 -19.39 -20.42 12.83
C ARG A 347 -19.82 -19.32 11.87
N VAL A 348 -19.09 -19.20 10.77
CA VAL A 348 -19.40 -18.30 9.64
C VAL A 348 -19.22 -19.09 8.35
N SER A 349 -20.03 -18.79 7.34
CA SER A 349 -19.90 -19.36 6.00
C SER A 349 -20.53 -18.40 5.00
N THR A 350 -20.07 -18.45 3.75
CA THR A 350 -20.90 -18.01 2.63
C THR A 350 -21.80 -19.14 2.18
N ASN A 351 -23.03 -18.79 1.77
CA ASN A 351 -24.03 -19.74 1.29
C ASN A 351 -23.62 -20.41 -0.02
#